data_AF-A0A9E5BL05-F1
#
_entry.id   AF-A0A9E5BL05-F1
#
_cell.length_a   1.000
_cell.length_b   1.000
_cell.length_c   1.000
_cell.angle_alpha   90.00
_cell.angle_beta   90.00
_cell.angle_gamma   90.00
#
_symmetry.space_group_name_H-M   'P 1'
#
loop_
_entity.id
_entity.type
_entity.pdbx_description
1 polymer ?
#
loop_
_entity_poly.entity_id
_entity_poly.type
_entity_poly.pdbx_seq_one_letter_code
_entity_poly.pdbx_strand_id
1 'polypeptide(L)'
;AQASLSSATYNQNFDAATASALPTGWKIGAADSYSGALATSATTITSGSPAGTQGVATALTGTSSGILGLFKDSANDQALGILNSGTGVTSPKSVYFAFTNNTGSTVTALSFNWGYEKFRSGSRQFDWTLFGGTTNTIDTAITAGNKTYAADSANTTIYMTDNELVSAASASVSGLTLTNGSTYYLEWKLTGNGGSSNGQALGIDDFNLTATLASSGGNYWVGGNGAWSSSSTTFATTSGGSTGAAQATSNALVFDAGSGFSVSPAVTVNDTVTVNAGLTFDVDGVAISPGTGTPLMNFNGASAAANVITVNSTYTSSISVKLTGSNGLTKSGNGKLTLSGDNSGLSGAVILSAGTLRASAATALGAGTLSIGGGTLELASNNGVSFGRNTTVSADATIKS
;
A
#
# COMPACT_ATOMS: atom_id res chain seq x y z
N ALA A 1 -2.07 -18.63 6.88
CA ALA A 1 -2.54 -17.27 7.23
C ALA A 1 -2.60 -16.42 5.97
N GLN A 2 -3.39 -15.34 5.94
CA GLN A 2 -3.33 -14.33 4.87
C GLN A 2 -2.13 -13.40 5.10
N ALA A 3 -1.61 -12.78 4.04
CA ALA A 3 -0.69 -11.65 4.16
C ALA A 3 -1.41 -10.45 4.80
N SER A 4 -0.65 -9.56 5.45
CA SER A 4 -1.19 -8.30 5.98
C SER A 4 -0.72 -7.15 5.09
N LEU A 5 -1.65 -6.45 4.46
CA LEU A 5 -1.36 -5.24 3.70
C LEU A 5 -1.45 -4.04 4.65
N SER A 6 -0.33 -3.64 5.26
CA SER A 6 -0.24 -2.50 6.18
C SER A 6 0.12 -1.17 5.49
N SER A 7 0.51 -1.24 4.22
CA SER A 7 0.81 -0.09 3.36
C SER A 7 0.12 -0.27 2.00
N ALA A 8 0.18 0.71 1.11
CA ALA A 8 -0.42 0.59 -0.22
C ALA A 8 0.27 -0.44 -1.13
N THR A 9 1.37 -1.06 -0.70
CA THR A 9 2.17 -1.95 -1.56
C THR A 9 2.53 -3.27 -0.88
N TYR A 10 2.66 -4.33 -1.67
CA TYR A 10 3.20 -5.63 -1.28
C TYR A 10 4.05 -6.20 -2.43
N ASN A 11 5.19 -6.80 -2.12
CA ASN A 11 6.06 -7.47 -3.09
C ASN A 11 6.42 -8.88 -2.58
N GLN A 12 6.48 -9.83 -3.50
CA GLN A 12 7.09 -11.13 -3.29
C GLN A 12 7.82 -11.60 -4.56
N ASN A 13 9.14 -11.73 -4.48
CA ASN A 13 10.04 -12.23 -5.54
C ASN A 13 10.52 -13.68 -5.32
N PHE A 14 9.99 -14.36 -4.30
CA PHE A 14 10.30 -15.74 -3.89
C PHE A 14 11.77 -16.22 -3.74
N ASP A 15 12.79 -15.42 -4.06
CA ASP A 15 14.23 -15.75 -4.00
C ASP A 15 14.70 -16.17 -2.60
N ALA A 16 14.14 -15.51 -1.58
CA ALA A 16 14.44 -15.81 -0.18
C ALA A 16 13.53 -16.89 0.41
N ALA A 17 12.58 -17.43 -0.36
CA ALA A 17 11.65 -18.44 0.11
C ALA A 17 12.36 -19.79 0.30
N THR A 18 12.07 -20.44 1.43
CA THR A 18 12.68 -21.72 1.79
C THR A 18 11.67 -22.85 1.71
N ALA A 19 12.17 -24.09 1.64
CA ALA A 19 11.33 -25.27 1.52
C ALA A 19 10.36 -25.48 2.71
N SER A 20 10.66 -24.92 3.88
CA SER A 20 9.91 -25.18 5.11
C SER A 20 8.58 -24.43 5.19
N ALA A 21 8.43 -23.29 4.50
CA ALA A 21 7.18 -22.52 4.47
C ALA A 21 7.13 -21.60 3.23
N LEU A 22 5.99 -21.61 2.53
CA LEU A 22 5.70 -20.57 1.54
C LEU A 22 5.53 -19.22 2.25
N PRO A 23 5.82 -18.10 1.58
CA PRO A 23 5.59 -16.78 2.15
C PRO A 23 4.13 -16.61 2.60
N THR A 24 3.93 -15.82 3.66
CA THR A 24 2.60 -15.65 4.24
C THR A 24 1.61 -15.12 3.20
N GLY A 25 0.42 -15.71 3.13
CA GLY A 25 -0.60 -15.38 2.13
C GLY A 25 -0.54 -16.24 0.88
N TRP A 26 0.57 -16.92 0.60
CA TRP A 26 0.73 -17.79 -0.56
C TRP A 26 0.39 -19.23 -0.25
N LYS A 27 -0.31 -19.88 -1.19
CA LYS A 27 -0.63 -21.31 -1.13
C LYS A 27 -0.64 -21.92 -2.52
N ILE A 28 -0.56 -23.24 -2.57
CA ILE A 28 -0.60 -24.01 -3.82
C ILE A 28 -1.37 -25.31 -3.59
N GLY A 29 -2.11 -25.79 -4.59
CA GLY A 29 -2.81 -27.07 -4.48
C GLY A 29 -4.00 -27.27 -5.40
N ALA A 30 -4.84 -28.23 -5.00
CA ALA A 30 -6.12 -28.53 -5.63
C ALA A 30 -7.26 -28.03 -4.74
N ALA A 31 -7.93 -26.97 -5.17
CA ALA A 31 -9.25 -26.57 -4.71
C ALA A 31 -9.81 -25.56 -5.72
N ASP A 32 -11.06 -25.15 -5.57
CA ASP A 32 -11.56 -23.91 -6.17
C ASP A 32 -11.69 -22.82 -5.08
N SER A 33 -10.96 -22.99 -3.96
CA SER A 33 -11.06 -22.10 -2.80
C SER A 33 -9.78 -22.00 -1.96
N TYR A 34 -9.53 -20.81 -1.41
CA TYR A 34 -8.48 -20.58 -0.43
C TYR A 34 -8.86 -21.19 0.92
N SER A 35 -8.48 -22.45 1.15
CA SER A 35 -8.85 -23.20 2.36
C SER A 35 -7.65 -23.57 3.23
N GLY A 36 -7.91 -24.01 4.48
CA GLY A 36 -6.89 -24.54 5.38
C GLY A 36 -6.28 -25.88 4.91
N ALA A 37 -6.91 -26.56 3.94
CA ALA A 37 -6.42 -27.82 3.37
C ALA A 37 -5.36 -27.60 2.27
N LEU A 38 -5.22 -26.37 1.76
CA LEU A 38 -4.17 -26.03 0.81
C LEU A 38 -2.81 -25.99 1.49
N ALA A 39 -1.78 -26.41 0.76
CA ALA A 39 -0.44 -26.49 1.29
C ALA A 39 0.16 -25.10 1.54
N THR A 40 0.87 -24.99 2.66
CA THR A 40 1.59 -23.78 3.10
C THR A 40 3.10 -24.00 3.16
N SER A 41 3.60 -25.14 2.70
CA SER A 41 5.02 -25.50 2.67
C SER A 41 5.41 -26.09 1.32
N ALA A 42 6.69 -25.92 0.99
CA ALA A 42 7.30 -26.35 -0.26
C ALA A 42 8.48 -27.30 0.05
N THR A 43 8.25 -28.50 0.57
CA THR A 43 9.31 -29.48 0.91
C THR A 43 10.26 -29.84 -0.25
N THR A 44 11.58 -29.80 -0.09
CA THR A 44 12.54 -30.09 -1.17
C THR A 44 12.24 -31.39 -1.95
N ILE A 45 12.13 -31.27 -3.28
CA ILE A 45 11.91 -32.40 -4.20
C ILE A 45 13.17 -32.58 -5.03
N THR A 46 13.88 -33.69 -4.83
CA THR A 46 14.98 -34.08 -5.71
C THR A 46 14.44 -34.70 -7.00
N SER A 47 15.22 -34.60 -8.10
CA SER A 47 14.91 -35.25 -9.36
C SER A 47 14.57 -36.74 -9.16
N GLY A 48 13.39 -37.19 -9.62
CA GLY A 48 12.93 -38.57 -9.44
C GLY A 48 12.05 -38.82 -8.19
N SER A 49 11.64 -37.77 -7.48
CA SER A 49 10.68 -37.91 -6.39
C SER A 49 9.32 -38.45 -6.87
N PRO A 50 8.58 -39.20 -6.02
CA PRO A 50 7.27 -39.72 -6.37
C PRO A 50 6.29 -38.62 -6.81
N ALA A 51 5.41 -38.95 -7.74
CA ALA A 51 4.36 -38.04 -8.17
C ALA A 51 3.45 -37.65 -6.99
N GLY A 52 3.08 -36.37 -6.89
CA GLY A 52 2.28 -35.85 -5.76
C GLY A 52 3.09 -35.20 -4.64
N THR A 53 4.41 -35.03 -4.82
CA THR A 53 5.28 -34.42 -3.81
C THR A 53 5.25 -32.89 -3.94
N GLN A 54 5.28 -32.19 -2.81
CA GLN A 54 5.27 -30.71 -2.71
C GLN A 54 6.67 -30.18 -2.44
N GLY A 55 7.19 -29.21 -3.24
CA GLY A 55 8.25 -28.26 -2.85
C GLY A 55 9.44 -27.92 -3.75
N VAL A 56 10.62 -27.58 -3.18
CA VAL A 56 11.73 -26.92 -3.93
C VAL A 56 12.42 -27.88 -4.89
N ALA A 57 12.35 -27.62 -6.20
CA ALA A 57 13.03 -28.40 -7.24
C ALA A 57 14.16 -27.59 -7.90
N THR A 58 15.40 -27.99 -7.69
CA THR A 58 16.62 -27.27 -8.14
C THR A 58 17.16 -27.69 -9.52
N ALA A 59 16.55 -28.71 -10.15
CA ALA A 59 16.93 -29.18 -11.48
C ALA A 59 15.81 -30.06 -12.07
N LEU A 60 14.78 -29.44 -12.67
CA LEU A 60 13.73 -30.21 -13.35
C LEU A 60 14.30 -30.90 -14.59
N THR A 61 13.99 -32.19 -14.74
CA THR A 61 14.51 -33.02 -15.83
C THR A 61 13.43 -33.44 -16.81
N GLY A 62 13.85 -34.04 -17.92
CA GLY A 62 13.00 -34.74 -18.90
C GLY A 62 11.92 -35.65 -18.30
N THR A 63 12.20 -36.23 -17.13
CA THR A 63 11.38 -37.24 -16.44
C THR A 63 10.67 -36.70 -15.20
N SER A 64 10.89 -35.44 -14.82
CA SER A 64 10.20 -34.82 -13.68
C SER A 64 8.69 -34.81 -13.91
N SER A 65 7.94 -35.06 -12.84
CA SER A 65 6.48 -35.12 -12.86
C SER A 65 5.89 -34.79 -11.49
N GLY A 66 4.82 -34.01 -11.45
CA GLY A 66 3.88 -34.00 -10.34
C GLY A 66 4.36 -33.18 -9.17
N ILE A 67 4.75 -31.94 -9.46
CA ILE A 67 5.37 -31.04 -8.50
C ILE A 67 4.49 -29.79 -8.33
N LEU A 68 4.34 -29.39 -7.07
CA LEU A 68 3.71 -28.15 -6.64
C LEU A 68 4.66 -27.50 -5.63
N GLY A 69 5.29 -26.38 -5.97
CA GLY A 69 6.26 -25.76 -5.07
C GLY A 69 7.15 -24.75 -5.76
N LEU A 70 8.27 -24.43 -5.12
CA LEU A 70 9.26 -23.51 -5.67
C LEU A 70 10.07 -24.24 -6.74
N PHE A 71 10.16 -23.66 -7.92
CA PHE A 71 11.12 -24.06 -8.92
C PHE A 71 12.34 -23.18 -8.79
N LYS A 72 13.51 -23.79 -8.83
CA LYS A 72 14.77 -23.09 -8.66
C LYS A 72 15.67 -23.37 -9.84
N ASP A 73 16.27 -22.32 -10.36
CA ASP A 73 17.17 -22.40 -11.48
C ASP A 73 18.65 -22.54 -11.02
N SER A 74 19.57 -22.52 -11.99
CA SER A 74 21.02 -22.57 -11.74
C SER A 74 21.63 -21.25 -11.26
N ALA A 75 20.95 -20.11 -11.46
CA ALA A 75 21.34 -18.79 -10.96
C ALA A 75 20.80 -18.49 -9.55
N ASN A 76 20.09 -19.45 -8.95
CA ASN A 76 19.42 -19.40 -7.65
C ASN A 76 18.10 -18.61 -7.60
N ASP A 77 17.58 -18.21 -8.76
CA ASP A 77 16.26 -17.59 -8.93
C ASP A 77 15.14 -18.61 -8.65
N GLN A 78 14.01 -18.16 -8.07
CA GLN A 78 13.01 -19.05 -7.50
C GLN A 78 11.54 -18.67 -7.75
N ALA A 79 10.89 -19.17 -8.80
CA ALA A 79 9.45 -18.98 -8.96
C ALA A 79 8.58 -19.98 -8.17
N LEU A 80 7.37 -19.56 -7.78
CA LEU A 80 6.34 -20.48 -7.27
C LEU A 80 5.58 -21.12 -8.43
N GLY A 81 5.66 -22.44 -8.59
CA GLY A 81 5.20 -23.11 -9.80
C GLY A 81 4.58 -24.48 -9.65
N ILE A 82 4.06 -24.94 -10.79
CA ILE A 82 3.26 -26.15 -10.94
C ILE A 82 3.79 -26.98 -12.13
N LEU A 83 3.85 -28.30 -11.94
CA LEU A 83 4.04 -29.31 -12.97
C LEU A 83 2.92 -30.34 -12.89
N ASN A 84 1.81 -30.10 -13.60
CA ASN A 84 0.69 -31.04 -13.74
C ASN A 84 1.07 -32.21 -14.67
N SER A 85 1.90 -33.11 -14.19
CA SER A 85 2.30 -34.32 -14.91
C SER A 85 2.42 -35.49 -13.95
N GLY A 86 1.85 -36.66 -14.23
CA GLY A 86 2.04 -37.86 -13.40
C GLY A 86 0.93 -38.15 -12.39
N THR A 87 1.05 -39.32 -11.74
CA THR A 87 0.00 -39.92 -10.89
C THR A 87 -0.27 -39.05 -9.65
N GLY A 88 -1.53 -38.67 -9.43
CA GLY A 88 -1.93 -37.90 -8.24
C GLY A 88 -1.83 -36.37 -8.38
N VAL A 89 -1.23 -35.83 -9.45
CA VAL A 89 -1.20 -34.38 -9.74
C VAL A 89 -1.96 -34.09 -11.03
N THR A 90 -3.28 -34.19 -10.94
CA THR A 90 -4.20 -33.89 -12.04
C THR A 90 -4.26 -32.39 -12.34
N SER A 91 -4.65 -32.04 -13.55
CA SER A 91 -5.09 -30.71 -13.95
C SER A 91 -6.58 -30.54 -13.64
N PRO A 92 -7.02 -29.39 -13.12
CA PRO A 92 -6.22 -28.20 -12.82
C PRO A 92 -5.52 -28.25 -11.45
N LYS A 93 -4.52 -27.38 -11.29
CA LYS A 93 -3.94 -26.98 -9.98
C LYS A 93 -3.78 -25.48 -9.98
N SER A 94 -3.68 -24.89 -8.80
CA SER A 94 -3.66 -23.44 -8.68
C SER A 94 -2.63 -22.95 -7.68
N VAL A 95 -2.12 -21.75 -7.96
CA VAL A 95 -1.40 -20.91 -7.00
C VAL A 95 -2.39 -19.87 -6.48
N TYR A 96 -2.34 -19.62 -5.18
CA TYR A 96 -3.21 -18.66 -4.52
C TYR A 96 -2.41 -17.62 -3.77
N PHE A 97 -2.95 -16.41 -3.75
CA PHE A 97 -2.53 -15.35 -2.84
C PHE A 97 -3.74 -14.76 -2.13
N ALA A 98 -3.62 -14.51 -0.83
CA ALA A 98 -4.65 -13.81 -0.07
C ALA A 98 -4.01 -12.80 0.88
N PHE A 99 -4.58 -11.59 0.92
CA PHE A 99 -4.17 -10.55 1.85
C PHE A 99 -5.38 -9.92 2.56
N THR A 100 -5.19 -9.57 3.83
CA THR A 100 -6.11 -8.76 4.60
C THR A 100 -5.70 -7.30 4.49
N ASN A 101 -6.63 -6.43 4.13
CA ASN A 101 -6.42 -4.98 4.12
C ASN A 101 -6.29 -4.46 5.56
N ASN A 102 -5.09 -4.08 5.97
CA ASN A 102 -4.81 -3.46 7.27
C ASN A 102 -4.21 -2.05 7.11
N THR A 103 -4.53 -1.38 6.00
CA THR A 103 -4.00 -0.04 5.67
C THR A 103 -4.69 1.10 6.44
N GLY A 104 -5.76 0.79 7.19
CA GLY A 104 -6.60 1.78 7.87
C GLY A 104 -7.64 2.44 6.96
N SER A 105 -7.61 2.20 5.64
CA SER A 105 -8.53 2.78 4.65
C SER A 105 -9.21 1.71 3.81
N THR A 106 -10.34 2.02 3.16
CA THR A 106 -10.97 1.13 2.18
C THR A 106 -10.11 1.06 0.92
N VAL A 107 -9.83 -0.13 0.36
CA VAL A 107 -9.16 -0.24 -0.94
C VAL A 107 -10.20 -0.18 -2.07
N THR A 108 -10.00 0.71 -3.03
CA THR A 108 -10.93 0.98 -4.16
C THR A 108 -10.46 0.38 -5.47
N ALA A 109 -9.17 0.12 -5.61
CA ALA A 109 -8.61 -0.59 -6.74
C ALA A 109 -7.32 -1.33 -6.33
N LEU A 110 -6.99 -2.37 -7.09
CA LEU A 110 -5.76 -3.14 -6.98
C LEU A 110 -5.11 -3.18 -8.36
N SER A 111 -3.80 -2.98 -8.41
CA SER A 111 -2.96 -3.22 -9.59
C SER A 111 -1.92 -4.27 -9.24
N PHE A 112 -1.71 -5.22 -10.14
CA PHE A 112 -0.82 -6.36 -9.98
C PHE A 112 0.14 -6.43 -11.17
N ASN A 113 1.37 -6.86 -10.92
CA ASN A 113 2.35 -7.24 -11.93
C ASN A 113 3.17 -8.44 -11.43
N TRP A 114 3.54 -9.33 -12.34
CA TRP A 114 4.33 -10.53 -12.06
C TRP A 114 5.00 -11.05 -13.34
N GLY A 115 5.98 -11.93 -13.19
CA GLY A 115 6.59 -12.71 -14.26
C GLY A 115 5.95 -14.09 -14.39
N TYR A 116 5.77 -14.58 -15.61
CA TYR A 116 5.55 -16.01 -15.85
C TYR A 116 6.83 -16.66 -16.30
N GLU A 117 7.10 -17.85 -15.75
CA GLU A 117 8.34 -18.58 -16.00
C GLU A 117 8.12 -20.03 -16.39
N LYS A 118 9.12 -20.61 -17.06
CA LYS A 118 9.07 -21.97 -17.59
C LYS A 118 10.37 -22.70 -17.34
N PHE A 119 10.30 -23.73 -16.49
CA PHE A 119 11.46 -24.50 -16.03
C PHE A 119 11.62 -25.84 -16.74
N ARG A 120 10.59 -26.25 -17.50
CA ARG A 120 10.56 -27.50 -18.24
C ARG A 120 9.56 -27.44 -19.40
N SER A 121 9.98 -27.90 -20.57
CA SER A 121 9.10 -28.08 -21.72
C SER A 121 8.21 -29.30 -21.56
N GLY A 122 7.09 -29.29 -22.28
CA GLY A 122 6.06 -30.31 -22.20
C GLY A 122 5.26 -30.38 -23.50
N SER A 123 4.99 -31.59 -23.97
CA SER A 123 4.26 -31.81 -25.23
C SER A 123 2.74 -31.59 -25.14
N ARG A 124 2.27 -30.88 -24.11
CA ARG A 124 0.86 -30.53 -23.92
C ARG A 124 0.74 -29.03 -23.64
N GLN A 125 -0.31 -28.43 -24.21
CA GLN A 125 -0.66 -27.04 -23.95
C GLN A 125 -1.21 -26.87 -22.54
N PHE A 126 -0.82 -25.77 -21.89
CA PHE A 126 -1.36 -25.35 -20.61
C PHE A 126 -1.75 -23.87 -20.65
N ASP A 127 -2.83 -23.55 -19.94
CA ASP A 127 -3.38 -22.21 -19.84
C ASP A 127 -3.42 -21.78 -18.38
N TRP A 128 -2.81 -20.63 -18.09
CA TRP A 128 -3.03 -19.87 -16.87
C TRP A 128 -4.29 -19.02 -17.04
N THR A 129 -5.23 -19.17 -16.12
CA THR A 129 -6.38 -18.28 -15.96
C THR A 129 -6.34 -17.62 -14.59
N LEU A 130 -6.51 -16.30 -14.56
CA LEU A 130 -6.48 -15.52 -13.32
C LEU A 130 -7.90 -15.22 -12.84
N PHE A 131 -8.12 -15.43 -11.55
CA PHE A 131 -9.35 -15.05 -10.85
C PHE A 131 -9.01 -14.22 -9.61
N GLY A 132 -9.97 -13.40 -9.17
CA GLY A 132 -9.92 -12.70 -7.91
C GLY A 132 -11.28 -12.63 -7.23
N GLY A 133 -11.30 -12.20 -5.97
CA GLY A 133 -12.56 -12.07 -5.24
C GLY A 133 -12.38 -11.67 -3.79
N THR A 134 -13.49 -11.31 -3.14
CA THR A 134 -13.54 -10.96 -1.70
C THR A 134 -13.96 -12.14 -0.82
N THR A 135 -14.33 -13.26 -1.44
CA THR A 135 -14.67 -14.53 -0.79
C THR A 135 -13.56 -15.55 -1.04
N ASN A 136 -13.47 -16.55 -0.18
CA ASN A 136 -12.48 -17.60 -0.32
C ASN A 136 -12.84 -18.62 -1.43
N THR A 137 -14.02 -18.56 -2.02
CA THR A 137 -14.38 -19.21 -3.28
C THR A 137 -14.17 -18.20 -4.40
N ILE A 138 -13.15 -18.39 -5.23
CA ILE A 138 -12.62 -17.36 -6.13
C ILE A 138 -13.18 -17.61 -7.53
N ASP A 139 -14.06 -16.75 -8.02
CA ASP A 139 -14.83 -17.02 -9.25
C ASP A 139 -14.85 -15.85 -10.27
N THR A 140 -14.34 -14.67 -9.89
CA THR A 140 -14.37 -13.51 -10.80
C THR A 140 -13.11 -13.49 -11.67
N ALA A 141 -13.29 -13.74 -12.97
CA ALA A 141 -12.19 -13.79 -13.92
C ALA A 141 -11.53 -12.41 -14.11
N ILE A 142 -10.19 -12.39 -14.12
CA ILE A 142 -9.36 -11.23 -14.43
C ILE A 142 -8.58 -11.57 -15.71
N THR A 143 -9.25 -11.47 -16.86
CA THR A 143 -8.76 -11.98 -18.15
C THR A 143 -7.44 -11.38 -18.62
N ALA A 144 -7.10 -10.17 -18.17
CA ALA A 144 -5.82 -9.52 -18.44
C ALA A 144 -4.61 -10.32 -17.93
N GLY A 145 -4.81 -11.18 -16.92
CA GLY A 145 -3.77 -12.06 -16.40
C GLY A 145 -3.68 -13.42 -17.10
N ASN A 146 -4.51 -13.72 -18.10
CA ASN A 146 -4.49 -15.04 -18.73
C ASN A 146 -3.23 -15.22 -19.61
N LYS A 147 -2.69 -16.44 -19.63
CA LYS A 147 -1.52 -16.79 -20.46
C LYS A 147 -1.62 -18.21 -20.98
N THR A 148 -1.46 -18.37 -22.30
CA THR A 148 -1.39 -19.67 -22.96
C THR A 148 0.05 -20.05 -23.25
N TYR A 149 0.40 -21.29 -22.89
CA TYR A 149 1.64 -21.95 -23.26
C TYR A 149 1.32 -23.09 -24.24
N ALA A 150 1.64 -22.89 -25.52
CA ALA A 150 1.48 -23.92 -26.55
C ALA A 150 2.29 -25.19 -26.21
N ALA A 151 1.88 -26.33 -26.77
CA ALA A 151 2.62 -27.58 -26.63
C ALA A 151 4.01 -27.50 -27.29
N ASP A 152 5.04 -27.96 -26.59
CA ASP A 152 6.39 -28.10 -27.15
C ASP A 152 6.55 -29.43 -27.91
N SER A 153 7.65 -29.59 -28.65
CA SER A 153 7.93 -30.83 -29.38
C SER A 153 8.38 -31.99 -28.50
N ALA A 154 8.92 -31.73 -27.30
CA ALA A 154 9.47 -32.74 -26.41
C ALA A 154 9.42 -32.29 -24.94
N ASN A 155 9.68 -33.24 -24.04
CA ASN A 155 9.73 -33.05 -22.61
C ASN A 155 11.20 -32.89 -22.16
N THR A 156 11.74 -31.68 -22.13
CA THR A 156 13.16 -31.40 -21.83
C THR A 156 13.33 -30.37 -20.72
N THR A 157 14.50 -30.37 -20.07
CA THR A 157 14.91 -29.33 -19.12
C THR A 157 15.07 -27.99 -19.85
N ILE A 158 14.63 -26.90 -19.22
CA ILE A 158 14.93 -25.54 -19.70
C ILE A 158 15.88 -24.91 -18.68
N TYR A 159 17.01 -24.41 -19.17
CA TYR A 159 18.01 -23.71 -18.36
C TYR A 159 17.79 -22.19 -18.49
N MET A 160 17.67 -21.48 -17.37
CA MET A 160 17.15 -20.10 -17.32
C MET A 160 18.15 -18.99 -17.66
N THR A 161 19.37 -19.29 -18.15
CA THR A 161 20.25 -18.25 -18.75
C THR A 161 19.65 -17.60 -20.01
N ASP A 162 18.47 -18.08 -20.44
CA ASP A 162 17.75 -17.67 -21.64
C ASP A 162 16.49 -16.83 -21.35
N ASN A 163 16.15 -16.51 -20.07
CA ASN A 163 14.74 -16.21 -19.77
C ASN A 163 14.39 -15.38 -18.52
N GLU A 164 15.24 -14.47 -18.06
CA GLU A 164 14.82 -13.47 -17.05
C GLU A 164 13.66 -12.65 -17.67
N LEU A 165 12.41 -12.95 -17.24
CA LEU A 165 11.12 -12.47 -17.79
C LEU A 165 10.65 -13.08 -19.14
N VAL A 166 10.26 -14.35 -19.17
CA VAL A 166 9.62 -14.98 -20.36
C VAL A 166 8.36 -14.21 -20.82
N SER A 167 7.66 -13.59 -19.86
CA SER A 167 6.71 -12.50 -20.13
C SER A 167 6.24 -11.85 -18.84
N ALA A 168 6.50 -10.55 -18.68
CA ALA A 168 5.81 -9.75 -17.68
C ALA A 168 4.30 -9.73 -17.96
N ALA A 169 3.50 -9.91 -16.92
CA ALA A 169 2.05 -9.82 -16.94
C ALA A 169 1.59 -8.77 -15.93
N SER A 170 0.47 -8.12 -16.21
CA SER A 170 -0.13 -7.15 -15.32
C SER A 170 -1.65 -7.18 -15.42
N ALA A 171 -2.31 -6.92 -14.31
CA ALA A 171 -3.76 -6.82 -14.26
C ALA A 171 -4.21 -5.79 -13.24
N SER A 172 -5.43 -5.29 -13.37
CA SER A 172 -6.02 -4.37 -12.42
C SER A 172 -7.48 -4.71 -12.14
N VAL A 173 -7.92 -4.48 -10.92
CA VAL A 173 -9.32 -4.58 -10.50
C VAL A 173 -9.71 -3.25 -9.86
N SER A 174 -10.78 -2.64 -10.34
CA SER A 174 -11.29 -1.34 -9.87
C SER A 174 -12.70 -1.45 -9.31
N GLY A 175 -13.16 -0.40 -8.61
CA GLY A 175 -14.52 -0.35 -8.07
C GLY A 175 -14.71 -1.25 -6.84
N LEU A 176 -13.61 -1.56 -6.14
CA LEU A 176 -13.64 -2.35 -4.92
C LEU A 176 -14.17 -1.52 -3.73
N THR A 177 -14.74 -2.21 -2.75
CA THR A 177 -15.10 -1.66 -1.44
C THR A 177 -14.49 -2.53 -0.34
N LEU A 178 -13.20 -2.82 -0.48
CA LEU A 178 -12.48 -3.72 0.44
C LEU A 178 -12.11 -2.94 1.70
N THR A 179 -12.98 -2.97 2.71
CA THR A 179 -12.80 -2.24 3.97
C THR A 179 -11.59 -2.75 4.77
N ASN A 180 -11.09 -1.94 5.71
CA ASN A 180 -10.05 -2.38 6.64
C ASN A 180 -10.53 -3.62 7.43
N GLY A 181 -9.68 -4.65 7.53
CA GLY A 181 -9.97 -5.98 8.06
C GLY A 181 -10.55 -6.97 7.04
N SER A 182 -10.98 -6.52 5.86
CA SER A 182 -11.47 -7.41 4.80
C SER A 182 -10.34 -8.05 4.01
N THR A 183 -10.60 -9.23 3.43
CA THR A 183 -9.60 -10.00 2.68
C THR A 183 -9.93 -10.03 1.19
N TYR A 184 -8.90 -9.94 0.36
CA TYR A 184 -8.99 -10.19 -1.08
C TYR A 184 -8.14 -11.42 -1.44
N TYR A 185 -8.63 -12.18 -2.41
CA TYR A 185 -8.07 -13.46 -2.83
C TYR A 185 -7.76 -13.41 -4.33
N LEU A 186 -6.68 -14.06 -4.73
CA LEU A 186 -6.27 -14.30 -6.11
C LEU A 186 -6.05 -15.80 -6.32
N GLU A 187 -6.39 -16.27 -7.51
CA GLU A 187 -6.12 -17.63 -7.98
C GLU A 187 -5.52 -17.58 -9.39
N TRP A 188 -4.30 -18.07 -9.54
CA TRP A 188 -3.75 -18.46 -10.83
C TRP A 188 -4.01 -19.94 -11.03
N LYS A 189 -4.95 -20.28 -11.90
CA LYS A 189 -5.32 -21.66 -12.21
C LYS A 189 -4.60 -22.14 -13.45
N LEU A 190 -3.83 -23.22 -13.32
CA LEU A 190 -3.13 -23.86 -14.43
C LEU A 190 -3.92 -25.07 -14.93
N THR A 191 -4.39 -24.99 -16.17
CA THR A 191 -5.23 -26.02 -16.80
C THR A 191 -4.58 -26.59 -18.05
N GLY A 192 -4.39 -27.90 -18.10
CA GLY A 192 -3.90 -28.62 -19.27
C GLY A 192 -5.00 -28.92 -20.27
N ASN A 193 -4.80 -28.53 -21.52
CA ASN A 193 -5.74 -28.83 -22.59
C ASN A 193 -5.66 -30.34 -22.94
N GLY A 194 -6.78 -31.04 -22.76
CA GLY A 194 -6.88 -32.48 -22.98
C GLY A 194 -6.21 -33.37 -21.91
N GLY A 195 -5.92 -32.85 -20.72
CA GLY A 195 -5.53 -33.67 -19.56
C GLY A 195 -4.25 -33.24 -18.83
N SER A 196 -3.62 -34.18 -18.11
CA SER A 196 -2.54 -33.91 -17.13
C SER A 196 -1.24 -34.67 -17.42
N SER A 197 -1.00 -35.09 -18.66
CA SER A 197 0.23 -35.80 -19.05
C SER A 197 1.14 -34.91 -19.87
N ASN A 198 2.45 -35.17 -19.84
CA ASN A 198 3.45 -34.37 -20.56
C ASN A 198 3.38 -32.87 -20.22
N GLY A 199 3.19 -32.59 -18.92
CA GLY A 199 3.05 -31.24 -18.40
C GLY A 199 4.29 -30.38 -18.56
N GLN A 200 4.07 -29.09 -18.75
CA GLN A 200 5.10 -28.05 -18.63
C GLN A 200 5.28 -27.69 -17.15
N ALA A 201 6.49 -27.31 -16.75
CA ALA A 201 6.72 -26.76 -15.41
C ALA A 201 6.72 -25.24 -15.50
N LEU A 202 5.66 -24.63 -14.98
CA LEU A 202 5.38 -23.20 -15.12
C LEU A 202 5.30 -22.54 -13.75
N GLY A 203 5.90 -21.37 -13.62
CA GLY A 203 5.97 -20.60 -12.38
C GLY A 203 5.43 -19.18 -12.52
N ILE A 204 5.14 -18.57 -11.38
CA ILE A 204 4.94 -17.13 -11.24
C ILE A 204 6.03 -16.56 -10.33
N ASP A 205 6.54 -15.39 -10.69
CA ASP A 205 7.56 -14.69 -9.92
C ASP A 205 7.37 -13.16 -9.92
N ASP A 206 8.20 -12.43 -9.18
CA ASP A 206 8.25 -10.97 -9.13
C ASP A 206 6.88 -10.31 -8.91
N PHE A 207 6.06 -10.91 -8.05
CA PHE A 207 4.72 -10.41 -7.78
C PHE A 207 4.81 -9.08 -7.04
N ASN A 208 4.25 -8.01 -7.62
CA ASN A 208 3.94 -6.81 -6.87
C ASN A 208 2.45 -6.50 -6.94
N LEU A 209 1.98 -5.93 -5.83
CA LEU A 209 0.64 -5.42 -5.63
C LEU A 209 0.75 -3.95 -5.22
N THR A 210 -0.03 -3.11 -5.88
CA THR A 210 -0.31 -1.73 -5.47
C THR A 210 -1.81 -1.54 -5.26
N ALA A 211 -2.21 -1.11 -4.07
CA ALA A 211 -3.57 -0.79 -3.71
C ALA A 211 -3.83 0.71 -3.83
N THR A 212 -4.94 1.08 -4.46
CA THR A 212 -5.49 2.43 -4.39
C THR A 212 -6.36 2.52 -3.15
N LEU A 213 -5.97 3.36 -2.21
CA LEU A 213 -6.73 3.58 -0.98
C LEU A 213 -7.79 4.65 -1.24
N ALA A 214 -9.02 4.39 -0.84
CA ALA A 214 -10.00 5.44 -0.63
C ALA A 214 -9.39 6.44 0.36
N SER A 215 -9.49 7.72 0.03
CA SER A 215 -9.46 8.77 1.03
C SER A 215 -10.39 8.36 2.18
N SER A 216 -9.87 8.20 3.40
CA SER A 216 -10.66 7.74 4.53
C SER A 216 -11.85 8.69 4.73
N GLY A 217 -13.06 8.21 4.44
CA GLY A 217 -14.30 8.94 4.71
C GLY A 217 -14.57 9.03 6.21
N GLY A 218 -13.88 9.94 6.89
CA GLY A 218 -14.40 10.62 8.08
C GLY A 218 -14.97 11.95 7.62
N ASN A 219 -16.21 12.26 8.01
CA ASN A 219 -16.98 13.48 7.74
C ASN A 219 -16.18 14.57 6.98
N TYR A 220 -16.30 14.54 5.65
CA TYR A 220 -15.52 15.34 4.72
C TYR A 220 -15.66 16.84 4.98
N TRP A 221 -14.53 17.53 5.01
CA TRP A 221 -14.41 18.94 4.65
C TRP A 221 -13.78 19.00 3.27
N VAL A 222 -14.50 18.62 2.19
CA VAL A 222 -13.91 18.66 0.84
C VAL A 222 -13.37 20.07 0.60
N GLY A 223 -12.05 20.15 0.47
CA GLY A 223 -11.32 21.40 0.54
C GLY A 223 -11.82 22.34 -0.55
N GLY A 224 -12.24 23.53 -0.15
CA GLY A 224 -12.62 24.63 -1.03
C GLY A 224 -12.21 25.94 -0.40
N ASN A 225 -12.47 27.05 -1.10
CA ASN A 225 -12.21 28.38 -0.53
C ASN A 225 -13.34 28.74 0.45
N GLY A 226 -13.02 29.39 1.57
CA GLY A 226 -14.06 29.81 2.50
C GLY A 226 -13.56 30.31 3.85
N ALA A 227 -14.50 30.57 4.76
CA ALA A 227 -14.22 30.96 6.14
C ALA A 227 -14.56 29.86 7.16
N TRP A 228 -13.71 29.67 8.16
CA TRP A 228 -13.91 28.79 9.31
C TRP A 228 -14.12 29.62 10.58
N SER A 229 -15.22 29.38 11.29
CA SER A 229 -15.50 30.02 12.59
C SER A 229 -16.14 29.06 13.60
N SER A 230 -16.18 29.45 14.87
CA SER A 230 -16.82 28.74 15.98
C SER A 230 -18.33 28.60 15.81
N SER A 231 -18.95 29.59 15.16
CA SER A 231 -20.36 29.64 14.81
C SER A 231 -20.69 28.94 13.48
N SER A 232 -19.67 28.58 12.70
CA SER A 232 -19.78 27.89 11.42
C SER A 232 -18.81 26.71 11.39
N THR A 233 -19.18 25.65 12.11
CA THR A 233 -18.42 24.38 12.14
C THR A 233 -18.65 23.53 10.89
N THR A 234 -19.38 24.06 9.90
CA THR A 234 -19.66 23.45 8.61
C THR A 234 -18.96 24.23 7.52
N PHE A 235 -17.85 23.69 7.00
CA PHE A 235 -17.17 24.21 5.82
C PHE A 235 -17.56 23.41 4.58
N ALA A 236 -17.18 23.89 3.40
CA ALA A 236 -17.66 23.38 2.11
C ALA A 236 -17.61 21.83 2.00
N THR A 237 -18.70 21.24 1.50
CA THR A 237 -18.80 19.80 1.19
C THR A 237 -18.27 19.44 -0.18
N THR A 238 -17.89 20.45 -0.97
CA THR A 238 -17.27 20.33 -2.28
C THR A 238 -16.26 21.45 -2.47
N SER A 239 -15.26 21.21 -3.32
CA SER A 239 -14.29 22.23 -3.77
C SER A 239 -14.92 23.46 -4.45
N GLY A 240 -16.23 23.40 -4.75
CA GLY A 240 -17.06 24.47 -5.31
C GLY A 240 -17.97 25.23 -4.32
N GLY A 241 -17.85 25.02 -3.00
CA GLY A 241 -18.49 25.89 -2.01
C GLY A 241 -19.94 25.57 -1.63
N SER A 242 -20.42 24.34 -1.84
CA SER A 242 -21.71 23.91 -1.28
C SER A 242 -21.59 23.67 0.23
N THR A 243 -22.60 24.04 1.03
CA THR A 243 -22.56 23.91 2.49
C THR A 243 -22.84 22.47 2.97
N GLY A 244 -22.24 22.10 4.12
CA GLY A 244 -22.88 21.20 5.08
C GLY A 244 -22.19 19.87 5.42
N ALA A 245 -21.15 19.89 6.25
CA ALA A 245 -20.85 18.77 7.16
C ALA A 245 -20.21 19.30 8.45
N ALA A 246 -20.70 18.86 9.60
CA ALA A 246 -20.13 19.26 10.89
C ALA A 246 -18.70 18.73 11.03
N GLN A 247 -17.84 19.50 11.71
CA GLN A 247 -16.48 19.10 12.05
C GLN A 247 -16.43 17.67 12.62
N ALA A 248 -15.47 16.89 12.11
CA ALA A 248 -15.20 15.57 12.62
C ALA A 248 -14.75 15.64 14.09
N THR A 249 -15.47 14.93 14.96
CA THR A 249 -15.19 14.88 16.41
C THR A 249 -14.24 13.76 16.79
N SER A 250 -14.04 12.77 15.91
CA SER A 250 -13.23 11.57 16.16
C SER A 250 -12.12 11.33 15.13
N ASN A 251 -12.20 11.93 13.92
CA ASN A 251 -11.29 11.68 12.80
C ASN A 251 -10.76 13.01 12.21
N ALA A 252 -9.64 12.97 11.48
CA ALA A 252 -9.05 14.18 10.90
C ALA A 252 -9.97 14.87 9.90
N LEU A 253 -9.88 16.20 9.84
CA LEU A 253 -10.53 17.02 8.80
C LEU A 253 -9.75 16.90 7.49
N VAL A 254 -10.39 16.38 6.43
CA VAL A 254 -9.71 16.08 5.15
C VAL A 254 -10.00 17.14 4.10
N PHE A 255 -8.98 17.86 3.65
CA PHE A 255 -8.99 18.72 2.47
C PHE A 255 -8.55 17.91 1.25
N ASP A 256 -9.50 17.55 0.39
CA ASP A 256 -9.28 16.80 -0.85
C ASP A 256 -9.85 17.57 -2.07
N ALA A 257 -9.38 17.23 -3.27
CA ALA A 257 -9.74 17.82 -4.56
C ALA A 257 -11.09 17.35 -5.14
N GLY A 258 -11.68 16.25 -4.66
CA GLY A 258 -13.03 15.77 -5.02
C GLY A 258 -13.45 15.92 -6.51
N SER A 259 -13.29 14.86 -7.30
CA SER A 259 -13.91 14.63 -8.64
C SER A 259 -13.77 15.71 -9.73
N GLY A 260 -12.62 16.38 -9.84
CA GLY A 260 -12.26 17.10 -11.07
C GLY A 260 -11.93 18.59 -10.93
N PHE A 261 -11.69 19.08 -9.71
CA PHE A 261 -11.25 20.45 -9.48
C PHE A 261 -9.83 20.47 -8.91
N SER A 262 -8.87 21.00 -9.68
CA SER A 262 -7.54 21.35 -9.19
C SER A 262 -7.63 22.71 -8.51
N VAL A 263 -8.06 22.73 -7.25
CA VAL A 263 -8.07 23.95 -6.44
C VAL A 263 -6.93 23.92 -5.44
N SER A 264 -6.35 25.09 -5.16
CA SER A 264 -5.50 25.33 -3.98
C SER A 264 -6.41 25.94 -2.91
N PRO A 265 -6.94 25.14 -1.96
CA PRO A 265 -7.98 25.64 -1.05
C PRO A 265 -7.48 26.78 -0.17
N ALA A 266 -8.16 27.91 -0.22
CA ALA A 266 -7.88 29.06 0.63
C ALA A 266 -8.90 29.18 1.78
N VAL A 267 -8.47 28.88 3.00
CA VAL A 267 -9.31 28.88 4.21
C VAL A 267 -8.97 30.08 5.08
N THR A 268 -9.97 30.86 5.49
CA THR A 268 -9.81 32.00 6.40
C THR A 268 -10.39 31.66 7.77
N VAL A 269 -9.61 31.67 8.84
CA VAL A 269 -10.10 31.41 10.21
C VAL A 269 -10.53 32.73 10.85
N ASN A 270 -11.82 32.90 11.14
CA ASN A 270 -12.38 34.19 11.57
C ASN A 270 -12.38 34.41 13.08
N ASP A 271 -12.36 33.35 13.89
CA ASP A 271 -12.36 33.41 15.35
C ASP A 271 -11.59 32.22 15.95
N THR A 272 -11.80 31.91 17.23
CA THR A 272 -11.24 30.73 17.87
C THR A 272 -11.99 29.47 17.44
N VAL A 273 -11.30 28.57 16.74
CA VAL A 273 -11.83 27.27 16.32
C VAL A 273 -11.09 26.13 17.01
N THR A 274 -11.75 24.99 17.22
CA THR A 274 -11.14 23.80 17.81
C THR A 274 -10.83 22.78 16.72
N VAL A 275 -9.74 22.02 16.84
CA VAL A 275 -9.38 20.89 15.99
C VAL A 275 -9.30 19.64 16.87
N ASN A 276 -10.31 18.77 16.80
CA ASN A 276 -10.43 17.64 17.73
C ASN A 276 -9.59 16.41 17.33
N ALA A 277 -9.35 16.19 16.04
CA ALA A 277 -8.79 14.94 15.54
C ALA A 277 -7.80 15.11 14.37
N GLY A 278 -7.20 16.30 14.26
CA GLY A 278 -6.17 16.59 13.25
C GLY A 278 -6.71 17.06 11.89
N LEU A 279 -5.80 17.21 10.93
CA LEU A 279 -6.04 17.68 9.56
C LEU A 279 -5.35 16.73 8.56
N THR A 280 -5.94 16.52 7.38
CA THR A 280 -5.34 15.82 6.25
C THR A 280 -5.44 16.69 5.02
N PHE A 281 -4.32 16.93 4.33
CA PHE A 281 -4.25 17.63 3.06
C PHE A 281 -3.93 16.61 1.97
N ASP A 282 -4.96 16.26 1.20
CA ASP A 282 -4.92 15.35 0.05
C ASP A 282 -5.08 16.10 -1.28
N VAL A 283 -4.80 17.40 -1.25
CA VAL A 283 -4.73 18.29 -2.41
C VAL A 283 -3.57 19.27 -2.23
N ASP A 284 -2.96 19.69 -3.34
CA ASP A 284 -1.86 20.64 -3.31
C ASP A 284 -2.34 22.08 -3.03
N GLY A 285 -1.49 22.87 -2.38
CA GLY A 285 -1.70 24.30 -2.18
C GLY A 285 -2.73 24.68 -1.13
N VAL A 286 -3.09 23.81 -0.18
CA VAL A 286 -3.96 24.20 0.95
C VAL A 286 -3.30 25.35 1.72
N ALA A 287 -4.01 26.46 1.88
CA ALA A 287 -3.57 27.65 2.60
C ALA A 287 -4.60 28.05 3.67
N ILE A 288 -4.26 27.86 4.94
CA ILE A 288 -5.09 28.26 6.09
C ILE A 288 -4.51 29.55 6.69
N SER A 289 -5.27 30.64 6.56
CA SER A 289 -4.86 31.99 6.95
C SER A 289 -5.77 32.59 8.02
N PRO A 290 -5.27 33.50 8.87
CA PRO A 290 -6.11 34.22 9.81
C PRO A 290 -7.02 35.22 9.08
N GLY A 291 -8.25 35.35 9.54
CA GLY A 291 -9.13 36.48 9.26
C GLY A 291 -8.73 37.70 10.11
N THR A 292 -9.65 38.65 10.25
CA THR A 292 -9.43 39.85 11.07
C THR A 292 -9.46 39.54 12.57
N GLY A 293 -8.71 40.30 13.37
CA GLY A 293 -8.68 40.15 14.83
C GLY A 293 -7.57 39.21 15.31
N THR A 294 -7.87 38.36 16.29
CA THR A 294 -6.91 37.40 16.87
C THR A 294 -7.43 35.95 16.77
N PRO A 295 -7.75 35.44 15.57
CA PRO A 295 -8.21 34.07 15.40
C PRO A 295 -7.12 33.06 15.74
N LEU A 296 -7.54 31.88 16.19
CA LEU A 296 -6.63 30.79 16.52
C LEU A 296 -7.26 29.42 16.24
N MET A 297 -6.42 28.42 16.01
CA MET A 297 -6.82 27.02 15.94
C MET A 297 -6.31 26.27 17.17
N ASN A 298 -7.22 25.77 17.99
CA ASN A 298 -6.94 25.01 19.20
C ASN A 298 -6.93 23.50 18.93
N PHE A 299 -5.75 22.89 18.91
CA PHE A 299 -5.61 21.44 18.78
C PHE A 299 -5.89 20.75 20.13
N ASN A 300 -7.05 20.10 20.21
CA ASN A 300 -7.62 19.57 21.46
C ASN A 300 -7.62 18.04 21.52
N GLY A 301 -7.00 17.35 20.56
CA GLY A 301 -6.82 15.90 20.63
C GLY A 301 -6.03 15.50 21.88
N ALA A 302 -6.28 14.28 22.36
CA ALA A 302 -5.75 13.79 23.64
C ALA A 302 -4.21 13.65 23.69
N SER A 303 -3.53 13.68 22.54
CA SER A 303 -2.08 13.54 22.42
C SER A 303 -1.59 14.10 21.07
N ALA A 304 -0.27 14.20 20.90
CA ALA A 304 0.33 14.56 19.63
C ALA A 304 -0.03 13.55 18.51
N ALA A 305 -0.26 12.29 18.86
CA ALA A 305 -0.69 11.24 17.92
C ALA A 305 -2.18 11.36 17.55
N ALA A 306 -2.98 12.08 18.33
CA ALA A 306 -4.35 12.45 17.97
C ALA A 306 -4.41 13.80 17.22
N ASN A 307 -3.42 14.68 17.45
CA ASN A 307 -3.26 15.97 16.77
C ASN A 307 -2.32 15.84 15.57
N VAL A 308 -2.72 15.10 14.55
CA VAL A 308 -1.90 14.87 13.35
C VAL A 308 -2.30 15.85 12.24
N ILE A 309 -1.31 16.50 11.62
CA ILE A 309 -1.45 17.15 10.33
C ILE A 309 -0.74 16.27 9.30
N THR A 310 -1.50 15.65 8.42
CA THR A 310 -0.99 14.80 7.34
C THR A 310 -0.98 15.59 6.05
N VAL A 311 0.18 15.68 5.38
CA VAL A 311 0.28 16.21 4.00
C VAL A 311 0.65 15.05 3.10
N ASN A 312 -0.30 14.62 2.26
CA ASN A 312 -0.10 13.45 1.39
C ASN A 312 0.81 13.78 0.20
N SER A 313 1.30 12.73 -0.48
CA SER A 313 2.05 12.84 -1.73
C SER A 313 3.26 13.81 -1.64
N THR A 314 3.60 14.51 -2.73
CA THR A 314 4.56 15.62 -2.78
C THR A 314 3.88 16.98 -2.60
N TYR A 315 2.66 17.02 -2.05
CA TYR A 315 1.89 18.26 -1.92
C TYR A 315 2.55 19.24 -0.97
N THR A 316 2.22 20.51 -1.16
CA THR A 316 2.68 21.64 -0.36
C THR A 316 1.48 22.34 0.27
N SER A 317 1.56 22.67 1.55
CA SER A 317 0.48 23.36 2.26
C SER A 317 1.03 24.32 3.29
N SER A 318 0.23 25.31 3.67
CA SER A 318 0.63 26.36 4.59
C SER A 318 -0.45 26.68 5.63
N ILE A 319 0.00 26.95 6.85
CA ILE A 319 -0.84 27.43 7.95
C ILE A 319 -0.15 28.65 8.55
N SER A 320 -0.81 29.80 8.43
CA SER A 320 -0.33 31.09 8.95
C SER A 320 -1.15 31.60 10.13
N VAL A 321 -2.30 30.99 10.43
CA VAL A 321 -3.07 31.27 11.65
C VAL A 321 -2.34 30.72 12.89
N LYS A 322 -2.53 31.38 14.04
CA LYS A 322 -2.00 30.95 15.33
C LYS A 322 -2.52 29.57 15.72
N LEU A 323 -1.61 28.66 16.03
CA LEU A 323 -1.88 27.35 16.61
C LEU A 323 -1.69 27.38 18.12
N THR A 324 -2.57 26.70 18.84
CA THR A 324 -2.48 26.51 20.30
C THR A 324 -2.83 25.07 20.68
N GLY A 325 -2.40 24.65 21.87
CA GLY A 325 -2.72 23.33 22.43
C GLY A 325 -1.59 22.77 23.31
N SER A 326 -1.95 22.02 24.35
CA SER A 326 -1.00 21.46 25.32
C SER A 326 -0.56 20.03 25.01
N ASN A 327 -1.33 19.31 24.18
CA ASN A 327 -1.14 17.86 24.00
C ASN A 327 -0.17 17.52 22.85
N GLY A 328 0.36 18.53 22.16
CA GLY A 328 1.34 18.40 21.09
C GLY A 328 0.70 18.28 19.70
N LEU A 329 1.55 18.20 18.68
CA LEU A 329 1.20 18.20 17.26
C LEU A 329 2.16 17.29 16.49
N THR A 330 1.64 16.43 15.61
CA THR A 330 2.46 15.60 14.72
C THR A 330 2.29 16.01 13.27
N LYS A 331 3.39 16.29 12.56
CA LYS A 331 3.42 16.37 11.10
C LYS A 331 3.75 15.00 10.52
N SER A 332 2.83 14.47 9.72
CA SER A 332 2.96 13.19 8.99
C SER A 332 2.73 13.36 7.49
N GLY A 333 2.88 12.27 6.73
CA GLY A 333 2.79 12.25 5.28
C GLY A 333 4.00 12.84 4.57
N ASN A 334 4.20 12.45 3.31
CA ASN A 334 5.42 12.74 2.55
C ASN A 334 5.54 14.21 2.10
N GLY A 335 4.44 14.96 2.11
CA GLY A 335 4.39 16.32 1.61
C GLY A 335 5.00 17.35 2.57
N LYS A 336 4.97 18.60 2.14
CA LYS A 336 5.54 19.77 2.82
C LYS A 336 4.46 20.58 3.54
N LEU A 337 4.61 20.74 4.85
CA LEU A 337 3.83 21.69 5.65
C LEU A 337 4.67 22.90 6.00
N THR A 338 4.18 24.10 5.70
CA THR A 338 4.77 25.36 6.15
C THR A 338 3.95 25.96 7.28
N LEU A 339 4.57 26.16 8.45
CA LEU A 339 3.99 26.89 9.57
C LEU A 339 4.61 28.29 9.64
N SER A 340 3.79 29.32 9.64
CA SER A 340 4.26 30.72 9.69
C SER A 340 3.59 31.60 10.73
N GLY A 341 2.55 31.10 11.42
CA GLY A 341 1.90 31.82 12.52
C GLY A 341 2.76 31.90 13.78
N ASP A 342 2.42 32.82 14.69
CA ASP A 342 2.96 32.82 16.06
C ASP A 342 2.28 31.72 16.87
N ASN A 343 2.94 30.57 16.95
CA ASN A 343 2.42 29.38 17.61
C ASN A 343 2.89 29.27 19.07
N SER A 344 3.27 30.37 19.72
CA SER A 344 3.71 30.40 21.13
C SER A 344 2.74 29.74 22.13
N GLY A 345 1.46 29.59 21.79
CA GLY A 345 0.45 28.86 22.57
C GLY A 345 0.47 27.33 22.40
N LEU A 346 1.25 26.80 21.47
CA LEU A 346 1.49 25.36 21.30
C LEU A 346 2.59 24.93 22.26
N SER A 347 2.19 24.47 23.45
CA SER A 347 3.09 24.11 24.54
C SER A 347 3.45 22.63 24.58
N GLY A 348 2.65 21.77 23.94
CA GLY A 348 2.99 20.36 23.75
C GLY A 348 4.05 20.14 22.67
N ALA A 349 4.63 18.94 22.63
CA ALA A 349 5.69 18.60 21.68
C ALA A 349 5.23 18.68 20.22
N VAL A 350 6.09 19.21 19.34
CA VAL A 350 5.95 19.10 17.88
C VAL A 350 6.77 17.91 17.40
N ILE A 351 6.14 16.99 16.68
CA ILE A 351 6.78 15.78 16.16
C ILE A 351 6.77 15.84 14.63
N LEU A 352 7.93 15.79 13.99
CA LEU A 352 8.07 15.54 12.57
C LEU A 352 8.29 14.05 12.35
N SER A 353 7.27 13.33 11.88
CA SER A 353 7.39 11.89 11.61
C SER A 353 7.78 11.60 10.15
N ALA A 354 7.33 12.41 9.20
CA ALA A 354 7.61 12.23 7.76
C ALA A 354 7.46 13.53 6.95
N GLY A 355 8.03 13.51 5.74
CA GLY A 355 7.94 14.60 4.76
C GLY A 355 8.77 15.82 5.16
N THR A 356 8.28 17.02 4.80
CA THR A 356 8.96 18.28 5.14
C THR A 356 8.12 19.12 6.09
N LEU A 357 8.73 19.60 7.18
CA LEU A 357 8.16 20.66 8.03
C LEU A 357 9.00 21.91 7.86
N ARG A 358 8.39 22.98 7.37
CA ARG A 358 9.02 24.29 7.23
C ARG A 358 8.55 25.24 8.32
N ALA A 359 9.49 25.78 9.09
CA ALA A 359 9.24 26.78 10.11
C ALA A 359 9.64 28.18 9.60
N SER A 360 8.65 29.06 9.42
CA SER A 360 8.88 30.38 8.83
C SER A 360 9.35 31.48 9.79
N ALA A 361 9.35 31.19 11.09
CA ALA A 361 9.78 32.11 12.16
C ALA A 361 10.18 31.32 13.43
N ALA A 362 10.86 31.96 14.39
CA ALA A 362 11.27 31.34 15.66
C ALA A 362 10.10 30.73 16.45
N THR A 363 8.94 31.39 16.40
CA THR A 363 7.71 31.00 17.10
C THR A 363 6.83 30.03 16.31
N ALA A 364 7.19 29.71 15.06
CA ALA A 364 6.35 28.90 14.16
C ALA A 364 6.13 27.46 14.63
N LEU A 365 7.04 26.91 15.43
CA LEU A 365 6.91 25.56 16.00
C LEU A 365 6.45 25.58 17.48
N GLY A 366 6.07 26.73 18.02
CA GLY A 366 5.59 26.88 19.40
C GLY A 366 6.65 26.78 20.49
N ALA A 367 6.23 26.56 21.74
CA ALA A 367 7.11 26.56 22.91
C ALA A 367 7.50 25.15 23.38
N GLY A 368 6.79 24.11 22.92
CA GLY A 368 7.09 22.72 23.24
C GLY A 368 8.40 22.21 22.63
N THR A 369 8.79 21.01 23.05
CA THR A 369 9.94 20.31 22.47
C THR A 369 9.70 19.98 20.99
N LEU A 370 10.78 19.86 20.22
CA LEU A 370 10.73 19.38 18.84
C LEU A 370 11.33 17.97 18.80
N SER A 371 10.61 17.01 18.21
CA SER A 371 11.13 15.67 17.92
C SER A 371 11.15 15.44 16.42
N ILE A 372 12.30 15.05 15.89
CA ILE A 372 12.48 14.73 14.47
C ILE A 372 12.68 13.22 14.37
N GLY A 373 11.59 12.52 14.08
CA GLY A 373 11.54 11.07 13.92
C GLY A 373 11.78 10.59 12.48
N GLY A 374 12.08 11.51 11.57
CA GLY A 374 12.37 11.28 10.16
C GLY A 374 12.19 12.55 9.32
N GLY A 375 12.44 12.48 8.02
CA GLY A 375 12.09 13.56 7.07
C GLY A 375 13.02 14.77 7.06
N THR A 376 12.49 15.92 6.64
CA THR A 376 13.24 17.18 6.49
C THR A 376 12.65 18.31 7.32
N LEU A 377 13.45 18.91 8.19
CA LEU A 377 13.15 20.19 8.82
C LEU A 377 13.76 21.32 7.97
N GLU A 378 12.92 22.23 7.49
CA GLU A 378 13.32 23.46 6.79
C GLU A 378 13.17 24.67 7.71
N LEU A 379 14.26 25.38 7.96
CA LEU A 379 14.25 26.64 8.70
C LEU A 379 14.23 27.78 7.70
N ALA A 380 13.27 28.71 7.78
CA ALA A 380 13.03 29.65 6.67
C ALA A 380 14.02 30.81 6.55
N SER A 381 15.11 30.82 7.31
CA SER A 381 16.04 31.95 7.28
C SER A 381 17.48 31.48 7.41
N ASN A 382 18.32 31.94 6.48
CA ASN A 382 19.77 31.92 6.60
C ASN A 382 20.30 32.99 7.57
N ASN A 383 19.42 33.81 8.18
CA ASN A 383 19.79 34.68 9.28
C ASN A 383 19.79 33.87 10.58
N GLY A 384 20.64 34.22 11.54
CA GLY A 384 20.72 33.55 12.85
C GLY A 384 19.43 33.68 13.65
N VAL A 385 18.48 32.76 13.46
CA VAL A 385 17.25 32.64 14.25
C VAL A 385 17.47 31.60 15.34
N SER A 386 17.45 32.03 16.60
CA SER A 386 17.44 31.09 17.73
C SER A 386 16.03 30.58 17.97
N PHE A 387 15.83 29.27 17.87
CA PHE A 387 14.55 28.61 18.17
C PHE A 387 14.39 28.27 19.66
N GLY A 388 15.47 28.34 20.46
CA GLY A 388 15.43 28.27 21.92
C GLY A 388 14.73 27.06 22.53
N ARG A 389 14.72 25.90 21.86
CA ARG A 389 13.94 24.72 22.25
C ARG A 389 14.77 23.44 22.31
N ASN A 390 14.40 22.53 23.19
CA ASN A 390 14.94 21.17 23.16
C ASN A 390 14.49 20.48 21.87
N THR A 391 15.47 19.96 21.12
CA THR A 391 15.25 19.24 19.87
C THR A 391 15.87 17.84 19.99
N THR A 392 15.07 16.81 19.80
CA THR A 392 15.50 15.42 19.74
C THR A 392 15.48 14.95 18.30
N VAL A 393 16.55 14.30 17.84
CA VAL A 393 16.61 13.62 16.54
C VAL A 393 16.70 12.13 16.83
N SER A 394 15.67 11.37 16.44
CA SER A 394 15.53 9.95 16.81
C SER A 394 15.62 8.98 15.63
N ALA A 395 15.80 9.49 14.41
CA ALA A 395 16.02 8.72 13.18
C ALA A 395 16.81 9.56 12.16
N ASP A 396 17.10 8.98 11.00
CA ASP A 396 17.73 9.69 9.88
C ASP A 396 16.86 10.87 9.44
N ALA A 397 17.44 12.07 9.49
CA ALA A 397 16.74 13.32 9.20
C ALA A 397 17.65 14.33 8.49
N THR A 398 17.03 15.16 7.66
CA THR A 398 17.69 16.31 7.02
C THR A 398 17.26 17.61 7.72
N ILE A 399 18.22 18.47 8.06
CA ILE A 399 17.95 19.83 8.52
C ILE A 399 18.60 20.77 7.53
N LYS A 400 17.83 21.69 6.95
CA LYS A 400 18.33 22.69 5.99
C LYS A 400 17.74 24.08 6.26
N SER A 401 18.49 25.12 5.93
CA SER A 401 18.09 26.52 6.02
C SER A 401 17.70 27.11 4.66
#